data_AF-A0A536U467-F1
#
_entry.id   AF-A0A536U467-F1
#
_cell.length_a   1.000
_cell.length_b   1.000
_cell.length_c   1.000
_cell.angle_alpha   90.00
_cell.angle_beta   90.00
_cell.angle_gamma   90.00
#
_symmetry.space_group_name_H-M   'P 1'
#
loop_
_entity.id
_entity.type
_entity.pdbx_description
1 polymer ?
#
loop_
_entity_poly.entity_id
_entity_poly.type
_entity_poly.pdbx_seq_one_letter_code
_entity_poly.pdbx_strand_id
1 'polypeptide(L)'
;MRVRRASVLGLALACAGAAAQDSGKPFAPEQIGKGSALYETHCQTCHGPRLANPEWAKDLRKFPREDHARFVDTVTYGVRNMPPWGDLLRPDDIDALWAYVVAGEGQK
;
A
#
# COMPACT_ATOMS: atom_id res chain seq x y z
N MET A 1 25.92 7.54 -66.31
CA MET A 1 26.76 7.48 -65.10
C MET A 1 25.92 6.91 -63.96
N ARG A 2 26.32 5.76 -63.41
CA ARG A 2 25.69 5.10 -62.25
C ARG A 2 25.93 5.95 -61.00
N VAL A 3 24.98 6.04 -60.05
CA VAL A 3 25.18 5.68 -58.61
C VAL A 3 23.81 5.46 -57.93
N ARG A 4 23.51 4.17 -57.71
CA ARG A 4 22.97 3.47 -56.52
C ARG A 4 21.96 4.15 -55.56
N ARG A 5 20.82 3.44 -55.44
CA ARG A 5 19.86 3.45 -54.33
C ARG A 5 20.53 3.17 -52.98
N ALA A 6 20.07 3.85 -51.93
CA ALA A 6 20.13 3.37 -50.55
C ALA A 6 18.79 3.67 -49.88
N SER A 7 17.87 2.71 -49.93
CA SER A 7 16.66 2.73 -49.11
C SER A 7 17.05 2.36 -47.69
N VAL A 8 16.96 3.30 -46.76
CA VAL A 8 17.11 3.01 -45.33
C VAL A 8 15.78 2.46 -44.83
N LEU A 9 15.70 1.15 -44.68
CA LEU A 9 14.59 0.48 -44.01
C LEU A 9 14.79 0.65 -42.50
N GLY A 10 14.22 1.72 -41.95
CA GLY A 10 14.19 1.95 -40.50
C GLY A 10 13.23 0.97 -39.84
N LEU A 11 13.76 -0.10 -39.28
CA LEU A 11 13.06 -0.99 -38.36
C LEU A 11 13.00 -0.30 -36.98
N ALA A 12 11.97 0.51 -36.74
CA ALA A 12 11.67 1.02 -35.39
C ALA A 12 10.81 -0.01 -34.66
N LEU A 13 11.49 -0.91 -33.94
CA LEU A 13 10.89 -1.88 -33.03
C LEU A 13 10.33 -1.13 -31.81
N ALA A 14 9.05 -1.34 -31.54
CA ALA A 14 8.32 -0.79 -30.41
C ALA A 14 8.92 -1.24 -29.06
N CYS A 15 8.94 -0.34 -28.08
CA CYS A 15 8.84 -0.68 -26.66
C CYS A 15 7.99 0.39 -25.99
N ALA A 16 6.73 0.04 -25.76
CA ALA A 16 5.83 0.76 -24.90
C ALA A 16 6.39 0.71 -23.47
N GLY A 17 7.10 1.77 -23.08
CA GLY A 17 7.34 2.06 -21.67
C GLY A 17 6.06 2.61 -21.08
N ALA A 18 5.14 1.73 -20.65
CA ALA A 18 4.15 2.09 -19.66
C ALA A 18 4.89 2.30 -18.34
N ALA A 19 5.55 3.46 -18.21
CA ALA A 19 5.91 3.98 -16.90
C ALA A 19 4.59 4.11 -16.16
N ALA A 20 4.39 3.26 -15.14
CA ALA A 20 3.35 3.44 -14.15
C ALA A 20 3.38 4.91 -13.76
N GLN A 21 2.29 5.61 -14.04
CA GLN A 21 2.15 7.01 -13.67
C GLN A 21 2.10 7.04 -12.14
N ASP A 22 3.26 7.24 -11.52
CA ASP A 22 3.39 7.54 -10.10
C ASP A 22 2.50 8.76 -9.84
N SER A 23 1.32 8.51 -9.29
CA SER A 23 0.18 9.44 -9.38
C SER A 23 0.30 10.56 -8.32
N GLY A 24 1.49 10.78 -7.76
CA GLY A 24 1.70 11.54 -6.54
C GLY A 24 1.00 10.95 -5.32
N LYS A 25 0.48 9.71 -5.43
CA LYS A 25 -0.15 8.99 -4.33
C LYS A 25 0.94 8.24 -3.55
N PRO A 26 0.97 8.34 -2.21
CA PRO A 26 2.05 7.78 -1.41
C PRO A 26 2.14 6.24 -1.47
N PHE A 27 1.10 5.56 -1.96
CA PHE A 27 1.04 4.10 -2.06
C PHE A 27 0.37 3.64 -3.36
N ALA A 28 0.83 2.51 -3.89
CA ALA A 28 0.20 1.84 -5.02
C ALA A 28 -1.20 1.30 -4.64
N PRO A 29 -2.20 1.33 -5.54
CA PRO A 29 -3.53 0.79 -5.27
C PRO A 29 -3.51 -0.68 -4.80
N GLU A 30 -2.60 -1.48 -5.34
CA GLU A 30 -2.43 -2.89 -5.00
C GLU A 30 -1.95 -3.06 -3.55
N GLN A 31 -1.06 -2.17 -3.08
CA GLN A 31 -0.57 -2.17 -1.70
C GLN A 31 -1.69 -1.80 -0.72
N ILE A 32 -2.50 -0.80 -1.05
CA ILE A 32 -3.67 -0.41 -0.26
C ILE A 32 -4.69 -1.56 -0.21
N GLY A 33 -4.94 -2.20 -1.36
CA GLY A 33 -5.86 -3.35 -1.46
C GLY A 33 -5.41 -4.53 -0.62
N LYS A 34 -4.12 -4.88 -0.67
CA LYS A 34 -3.51 -5.89 0.20
C LYS A 34 -3.68 -5.55 1.68
N GLY A 35 -3.41 -4.30 2.05
CA GLY A 35 -3.58 -3.79 3.41
C GLY A 35 -5.02 -3.89 3.90
N SER A 36 -5.99 -3.55 3.05
CA SER A 36 -7.41 -3.66 3.36
C SER A 36 -7.83 -5.10 3.66
N ALA A 37 -7.36 -6.07 2.87
CA ALA A 37 -7.68 -7.48 3.07
C ALA A 37 -7.06 -8.04 4.37
N LEU A 38 -5.82 -7.67 4.67
CA LEU A 38 -5.15 -8.02 5.93
C LEU A 38 -5.89 -7.39 7.13
N TYR A 39 -6.31 -6.13 6.99
CA TYR A 39 -7.06 -5.42 8.03
C TYR A 39 -8.40 -6.10 8.33
N GLU A 40 -9.13 -6.50 7.29
CA GLU A 40 -10.38 -7.26 7.41
C GLU A 40 -10.17 -8.60 8.14
N THR A 41 -9.04 -9.25 7.90
CA THR A 41 -8.75 -10.56 8.50
C THR A 41 -8.30 -10.46 9.96
N HIS A 42 -7.47 -9.47 10.28
CA HIS A 42 -6.72 -9.45 11.56
C HIS A 42 -7.11 -8.30 12.50
N CYS A 43 -7.63 -7.19 11.98
CA CYS A 43 -7.70 -5.93 12.73
C CYS A 43 -9.12 -5.47 13.02
N GLN A 44 -10.06 -5.71 12.10
CA GLN A 44 -11.39 -5.11 12.13
C GLN A 44 -12.23 -5.50 13.35
N THR A 45 -12.00 -6.67 13.95
CA THR A 45 -12.75 -7.11 15.13
C THR A 45 -12.61 -6.13 16.28
N CYS A 46 -11.46 -5.47 16.39
CA CYS A 46 -11.19 -4.48 17.43
C CYS A 46 -11.29 -3.05 16.89
N HIS A 47 -10.74 -2.78 15.71
CA HIS A 47 -10.69 -1.43 15.15
C HIS A 47 -11.90 -1.08 14.27
N GLY A 48 -12.89 -1.97 14.19
CA GLY A 48 -14.10 -1.81 13.38
C GLY A 48 -13.85 -2.11 11.89
N PRO A 49 -14.91 -2.51 11.15
CA PRO A 49 -14.80 -2.71 9.71
C PRO A 49 -14.39 -1.41 9.05
N ARG A 50 -13.52 -1.47 8.03
CA ARG A 50 -13.32 -0.29 7.17
C ARG A 50 -12.85 0.96 7.93
N LEU A 51 -11.98 0.80 8.93
CA LEU A 51 -11.54 1.87 9.85
C LEU A 51 -12.71 2.65 10.52
N ALA A 52 -13.89 2.03 10.63
CA ALA A 52 -15.05 2.56 11.33
C ALA A 52 -14.98 2.14 12.79
N ASN A 53 -14.08 2.79 13.53
CA ASN A 53 -13.70 2.39 14.88
C ASN A 53 -14.87 2.49 15.88
N PRO A 54 -15.07 1.49 16.75
CA PRO A 54 -15.97 1.61 17.88
C PRO A 54 -15.39 2.56 18.95
N GLU A 55 -16.25 3.14 19.79
CA GLU A 55 -15.87 4.14 20.81
C GLU A 55 -14.73 3.72 21.74
N TRP A 56 -14.60 2.42 22.02
CA TRP A 56 -13.61 1.88 22.95
C TRP A 56 -12.25 1.57 22.28
N ALA A 57 -12.17 1.58 20.95
CA ALA A 57 -10.95 1.26 20.21
C ALA A 57 -10.17 2.52 19.83
N LYS A 58 -8.86 2.37 19.64
CA LYS A 58 -8.04 3.47 19.12
C LYS A 58 -8.46 3.79 17.69
N ASP A 59 -8.90 5.03 17.44
CA ASP A 59 -9.23 5.53 16.09
C ASP A 59 -7.97 5.60 15.20
N LEU A 60 -7.85 4.67 14.26
CA LEU A 60 -6.70 4.57 13.36
C LEU A 60 -6.68 5.67 12.30
N ARG A 61 -7.82 6.33 12.05
CA ARG A 61 -7.89 7.51 11.16
C ARG A 61 -7.19 8.72 11.78
N LYS A 62 -6.94 8.69 13.09
CA LYS A 62 -6.21 9.72 13.86
C LYS A 62 -4.78 9.30 14.21
N PHE A 63 -4.29 8.17 13.69
CA PHE A 63 -2.89 7.79 13.89
C PHE A 63 -1.97 8.79 13.14
N PRO A 64 -0.90 9.33 13.75
CA PRO A 64 0.07 10.23 13.11
C PRO A 64 0.67 9.61 11.85
N ARG A 65 0.67 10.34 10.74
CA ARG A 65 1.05 9.83 9.40
C ARG A 65 2.56 9.87 9.16
N GLU A 66 3.27 10.54 10.03
CA GLU A 66 4.72 10.65 10.07
C GLU A 66 5.39 9.52 10.88
N ASP A 67 4.62 8.77 11.68
CA ASP A 67 5.16 7.85 12.68
C ASP A 67 5.04 6.38 12.26
N HIS A 68 5.66 6.07 11.11
CA HIS A 68 5.66 4.72 10.56
C HIS A 68 6.32 3.70 11.50
N ALA A 69 7.45 4.06 12.11
CA ALA A 69 8.18 3.18 13.01
C ALA A 69 7.31 2.72 14.19
N ARG A 70 6.58 3.64 14.84
CA ARG A 70 5.66 3.26 15.92
C ARG A 70 4.52 2.38 15.43
N PHE A 71 4.03 2.58 14.21
CA PHE A 71 3.02 1.71 13.64
C PHE A 71 3.55 0.28 13.50
N VAL A 72 4.72 0.12 12.87
CA VAL A 72 5.38 -1.17 12.68
C VAL A 72 5.61 -1.85 14.03
N ASP A 73 6.18 -1.16 15.01
CA ASP A 73 6.42 -1.71 16.35
C ASP A 73 5.13 -2.13 17.03
N THR A 74 4.08 -1.30 16.97
CA THR A 74 2.80 -1.58 17.61
C THR A 74 2.14 -2.81 17.00
N VAL A 75 2.17 -2.97 15.67
CA VAL A 75 1.60 -4.14 14.98
C VAL A 75 2.45 -5.39 15.22
N THR A 76 3.77 -5.25 15.19
CA THR A 76 4.70 -6.38 15.37
C THR A 76 4.62 -6.94 16.78
N TYR A 77 4.73 -6.06 17.79
CA TYR A 77 4.91 -6.45 19.20
C TYR A 77 3.64 -6.33 20.04
N GLY A 78 2.57 -5.77 19.50
CA GLY A 78 1.33 -5.52 20.23
C GLY A 78 1.46 -4.38 21.23
N VAL A 79 0.32 -3.95 21.78
CA VAL A 79 0.28 -2.95 22.86
C VAL A 79 -0.98 -3.10 23.70
N ARG A 80 -0.82 -3.28 25.02
CA ARG A 80 -1.96 -3.49 25.95
C ARG A 80 -2.84 -4.66 25.47
N ASN A 81 -4.08 -4.38 25.07
CA ASN A 81 -5.05 -5.38 24.61
C ASN A 81 -4.94 -5.69 23.10
N MET A 82 -4.06 -5.00 22.37
CA MET A 82 -3.78 -5.31 20.97
C MET A 82 -2.73 -6.42 20.88
N PRO A 83 -3.04 -7.58 20.28
CA PRO A 83 -2.12 -8.70 20.18
C PRO A 83 -0.92 -8.40 19.27
N PRO A 84 0.23 -9.06 19.49
CA PRO A 84 1.36 -9.03 18.56
C PRO A 84 1.05 -9.82 17.28
N TRP A 85 1.51 -9.33 16.13
CA TRP A 85 1.30 -9.98 14.84
C TRP A 85 2.61 -10.40 14.14
N GLY A 86 3.78 -10.14 14.74
CA GLY A 86 5.08 -10.37 14.12
C GLY A 86 5.38 -11.83 13.73
N ASP A 87 4.74 -12.80 14.38
CA ASP A 87 4.89 -14.23 14.04
C ASP A 87 3.97 -14.67 12.88
N LEU A 88 2.97 -13.85 12.51
CA LEU A 88 1.96 -14.16 11.50
C LEU A 88 2.08 -13.29 10.24
N LEU A 89 2.47 -12.02 10.41
CA LEU A 89 2.56 -11.03 9.34
C LEU A 89 4.01 -10.77 8.98
N ARG A 90 4.31 -10.79 7.67
CA ARG A 90 5.62 -10.39 7.17
C ARG A 90 5.78 -8.86 7.25
N PRO A 91 7.01 -8.32 7.22
CA PRO A 91 7.23 -6.88 7.13
C PRO A 91 6.43 -6.21 5.99
N ASP A 92 6.42 -6.82 4.79
CA ASP A 92 5.66 -6.30 3.65
C ASP A 92 4.12 -6.35 3.83
N ASP A 93 3.62 -7.15 4.77
CA ASP A 93 2.21 -7.20 5.14
C ASP A 93 1.87 -6.04 6.10
N ILE A 94 2.77 -5.77 7.04
CA ILE A 94 2.66 -4.64 7.97
C ILE A 94 2.76 -3.31 7.21
N ASP A 95 3.66 -3.19 6.23
CA ASP A 95 3.76 -2.02 5.37
C ASP A 95 2.52 -1.84 4.47
N ALA A 96 1.85 -2.93 4.08
CA ALA A 96 0.58 -2.87 3.37
C ALA A 96 -0.55 -2.38 4.30
N LEU A 97 -0.60 -2.87 5.55
CA LEU A 97 -1.53 -2.37 6.57
C LEU A 97 -1.33 -0.87 6.82
N TRP A 98 -0.07 -0.41 6.88
CA TRP A 98 0.25 1.02 6.99
C TRP A 98 -0.33 1.81 5.82
N ALA A 99 -0.09 1.36 4.58
CA ALA A 99 -0.61 2.00 3.39
C ALA A 99 -2.15 2.15 3.44
N TYR A 100 -2.85 1.10 3.87
CA TYR A 100 -4.31 1.15 4.03
C TYR A 100 -4.74 2.15 5.12
N VAL A 101 -4.09 2.13 6.28
CA VAL A 101 -4.42 3.03 7.41
C VAL A 101 -4.15 4.50 7.08
N VAL A 102 -3.12 4.80 6.28
CA VAL A 102 -2.78 6.16 5.85
C VAL A 102 -3.66 6.63 4.69
N ALA A 103 -3.91 5.78 3.70
CA ALA A 103 -4.80 6.10 2.58
C ALA A 103 -6.25 6.27 3.05
N GLY A 104 -6.64 5.53 4.09
CA GLY A 104 -8.00 5.44 4.60
C GLY A 104 -8.89 4.55 3.73
N GLU A 105 -10.14 4.40 4.16
CA GLU A 105 -11.22 4.02 3.24
C GLU A 105 -11.28 5.06 2.14
N GLY A 106 -11.09 4.63 0.88
CA GLY A 106 -11.01 5.51 -0.28
C GLY A 106 -12.01 6.66 -0.18
N GLN A 107 -11.47 7.88 -0.02
CA GLN A 107 -12.26 9.10 0.04
C GLN A 107 -13.12 9.15 -1.23
N LYS A 108 -14.43 8.96 -1.06
CA LYS A 108 -15.43 9.44 -2.01
C LYS A 108 -15.91 10.80 -1.53
#